data_AF-A0A2W4WQW3-F1
#
_entry.id   AF-A0A2W4WQW3-F1
#
_cell.length_a   1.000
_cell.length_b   1.000
_cell.length_c   1.000
_cell.angle_alpha   90.00
_cell.angle_beta   90.00
_cell.angle_gamma   90.00
#
_symmetry.space_group_name_H-M   'P 1'
#
loop_
_entity.id
_entity.type
_entity.pdbx_description
1 polymer ?
#
loop_
_entity_poly.entity_id
_entity_poly.type
_entity_poly.pdbx_seq_one_letter_code
_entity_poly.pdbx_strand_id
1 'polypeptide(L)' 'MTLLLEVANELVTNSEPYTFSLVTVGIVGFIAATTIGSIAWYNSKRPAGWEGKERPDIVPKVEK' A
#
# COMPACT_ATOMS: atom_id res chain seq x y z
N MET A 1 -4.13 26.35 -37.08
CA MET A 1 -4.24 24.87 -36.96
C MET A 1 -3.11 24.26 -36.14
N THR A 2 -1.94 24.88 -36.10
CA THR A 2 -0.80 24.49 -35.24
C THR A 2 -1.06 24.72 -33.75
N LEU A 3 -1.69 25.84 -33.37
CA LEU A 3 -1.99 26.17 -31.97
C LEU A 3 -2.87 25.14 -31.25
N LEU A 4 -3.90 24.61 -31.94
CA LEU A 4 -4.76 23.60 -31.34
C LEU A 4 -4.02 22.27 -31.13
N LEU A 5 -3.07 21.96 -32.01
CA LEU A 5 -2.26 20.75 -31.94
C LEU A 5 -1.20 20.86 -30.83
N GLU A 6 -0.64 22.06 -30.63
CA GLU A 6 0.28 22.37 -29.54
C GLU A 6 -0.38 22.30 -28.16
N VAL A 7 -1.56 22.91 -28.00
CA VAL A 7 -2.36 22.82 -26.77
C VAL A 7 -2.79 21.38 -26.48
N ALA A 8 -3.20 20.62 -27.51
CA ALA A 8 -3.53 19.21 -27.34
C ALA A 8 -2.31 18.39 -26.88
N ASN A 9 -1.12 18.67 -27.41
CA ASN A 9 0.10 17.98 -27.04
C ASN A 9 0.54 18.32 -25.60
N GLU A 10 0.39 19.58 -25.18
CA GLU A 10 0.66 20.01 -23.79
C GLU A 10 -0.30 19.34 -22.80
N LEU A 11 -1.59 19.23 -23.14
CA LEU A 11 -2.58 18.54 -22.32
C LEU A 11 -2.27 17.04 -22.19
N VAL A 12 -1.93 16.36 -23.28
CA VAL A 12 -1.53 14.93 -23.26
C VAL A 12 -0.25 14.71 -22.47
N THR A 13 0.70 15.64 -22.54
CA THR A 13 1.98 15.53 -21.81
C THR A 13 1.80 15.78 -20.31
N ASN A 14 0.79 16.56 -19.90
CA ASN A 14 0.53 16.93 -18.51
C ASN A 14 -0.73 16.29 -17.88
N SER A 15 -1.44 15.40 -18.58
CA SER A 15 -2.67 14.74 -18.08
C SER A 15 -2.41 13.52 -17.19
N GLU A 16 -1.16 13.10 -17.03
CA GLU A 16 -0.78 11.88 -16.30
C GLU A 16 -0.39 12.00 -14.80
N PRO A 17 -0.44 13.15 -14.09
CA PRO A 17 0.03 13.18 -12.71
C PRO A 17 -0.93 12.50 -11.72
N TYR A 18 -2.23 12.47 -12.01
CA TYR A 18 -3.23 11.98 -11.05
C TYR A 18 -3.29 10.45 -11.00
N THR A 19 -3.32 9.78 -12.15
CA THR A 19 -3.33 8.30 -12.23
C THR A 19 -2.09 7.70 -11.56
N PHE A 20 -0.91 8.24 -11.86
CA PHE A 20 0.34 7.81 -11.23
C PHE A 20 0.30 7.99 -9.71
N SER A 21 -0.20 9.13 -9.23
CA SER A 21 -0.32 9.41 -7.79
C SER A 21 -1.28 8.44 -7.10
N LEU A 22 -2.45 8.18 -7.68
CA LEU A 22 -3.43 7.24 -7.13
C LEU A 22 -2.90 5.81 -7.06
N VAL A 23 -2.28 5.34 -8.14
CA VAL A 23 -1.67 4.00 -8.18
C VAL A 23 -0.57 3.89 -7.12
N THR A 24 0.29 4.89 -7.02
CA THR A 24 1.38 4.92 -6.04
C THR A 24 0.84 4.88 -4.61
N VAL A 25 -0.10 5.75 -4.25
CA VAL A 25 -0.70 5.77 -2.92
C VAL A 25 -1.45 4.47 -2.63
N GLY A 26 -2.15 3.90 -3.62
CA GLY A 26 -2.85 2.63 -3.48
C GLY A 26 -1.90 1.47 -3.16
N ILE A 27 -0.79 1.35 -3.89
CA ILE A 27 0.20 0.29 -3.66
C ILE A 27 0.88 0.46 -2.30
N VAL A 28 1.39 1.66 -2.00
CA VAL A 28 2.09 1.93 -0.74
C VAL A 28 1.15 1.75 0.46
N GLY A 29 -0.08 2.25 0.36
CA GLY A 29 -1.10 2.11 1.39
C GLY A 29 -1.48 0.65 1.63
N PHE A 30 -1.64 -0.15 0.57
CA PHE A 30 -1.93 -1.58 0.69
C PHE A 30 -0.78 -2.35 1.35
N ILE A 31 0.47 -2.09 0.95
CA ILE A 31 1.66 -2.69 1.57
C ILE A 31 1.73 -2.32 3.05
N ALA A 32 1.52 -1.05 3.38
CA ALA A 32 1.51 -0.59 4.77
C ALA A 32 0.40 -1.28 5.59
N ALA A 33 -0.83 -1.32 5.06
CA ALA A 33 -1.98 -1.92 5.75
C ALA A 33 -1.80 -3.42 5.99
N THR A 34 -1.35 -4.17 4.99
CA THR A 34 -1.12 -5.61 5.11
C THR A 34 0.06 -5.94 6.04
N THR A 35 1.14 -5.14 5.97
CA THR A 35 2.30 -5.31 6.85
C THR A 35 1.93 -5.03 8.30
N ILE A 36 1.37 -3.85 8.60
CA ILE A 36 0.99 -3.46 9.97
C ILE A 36 -0.10 -4.39 10.51
N GLY A 37 -1.11 -4.71 9.70
CA GLY A 37 -2.18 -5.63 10.09
C GLY A 37 -1.66 -7.02 10.45
N SER A 38 -0.72 -7.55 9.66
CA SER A 38 -0.08 -8.84 9.97
C SER A 38 0.70 -8.77 11.28
N ILE A 39 1.52 -7.72 11.47
CA ILE A 39 2.29 -7.54 12.72
C ILE A 39 1.36 -7.47 13.92
N ALA A 40 0.27 -6.71 13.83
CA ALA A 40 -0.72 -6.57 14.90
C ALA A 40 -1.41 -7.89 15.20
N TRP A 41 -1.85 -8.63 14.16
CA TRP A 41 -2.53 -9.91 14.32
C TRP A 41 -1.64 -10.95 15.02
N TYR A 42 -0.40 -11.08 14.58
CA TYR A 42 0.57 -12.04 15.12
C TYR A 42 1.07 -11.70 16.53
N ASN A 43 0.99 -10.43 16.95
CA ASN A 43 1.27 -9.99 18.33
C ASN A 43 -0.01 -9.92 19.20
N SER A 44 -1.18 -10.22 18.64
CA SER A 44 -2.45 -10.23 19.37
C SER A 44 -2.65 -11.54 20.16
N LYS A 45 -3.73 -11.60 20.96
CA LYS A 45 -4.09 -12.82 21.68
C LYS A 45 -4.49 -13.89 20.66
N ARG A 46 -3.90 -15.09 20.76
CA ARG A 46 -4.17 -16.20 19.85
C ARG A 46 -5.63 -16.66 19.95
N PRO A 47 -6.28 -16.98 18.81
CA PRO A 47 -7.62 -17.57 18.82
C PRO A 47 -7.58 -19.00 19.35
N ALA A 48 -8.76 -19.55 19.66
CA ALA A 48 -8.89 -20.91 20.16
C ALA A 48 -8.30 -21.94 19.18
N GLY A 49 -7.54 -22.91 19.69
CA GLY A 49 -6.87 -23.95 18.90
C GLY A 49 -5.51 -23.53 18.31
N TRP A 50 -5.06 -22.30 18.54
CA TRP A 50 -3.77 -21.77 18.09
C TRP A 50 -2.83 -21.42 19.25
N GLU A 51 -3.17 -21.79 20.48
CA GLU A 51 -2.42 -21.42 21.69
C GLU A 51 -0.96 -21.89 21.65
N GLY A 52 -0.69 -23.05 21.05
CA GLY A 52 0.67 -23.59 20.89
C GLY A 52 1.42 -23.16 19.62
N LYS A 53 0.82 -22.35 18.75
CA LYS A 53 1.42 -21.98 17.45
C LYS A 53 2.31 -20.76 17.53
N GLU A 54 3.61 -20.92 17.32
CA GLU A 54 4.56 -19.81 17.35
C GLU A 54 4.32 -18.77 16.26
N ARG A 55 4.77 -17.55 16.54
CA ARG A 55 4.74 -16.45 15.59
C ARG A 55 5.82 -16.70 14.52
N PRO A 56 5.56 -16.45 13.22
CA PRO A 56 6.59 -16.55 12.18
C PRO A 56 7.76 -15.60 12.46
N ASP A 57 9.00 -16.05 12.23
CA ASP A 57 10.22 -15.29 12.57
C ASP A 57 10.32 -13.91 11.91
N ILE A 58 9.79 -13.77 10.69
CA ILE A 58 9.79 -12.52 9.92
C ILE A 58 9.00 -11.39 10.58
N VAL A 59 8.06 -11.71 11.46
CA VAL A 59 7.25 -10.71 12.14
C VAL A 59 8.06 -10.16 13.32
N PRO A 60 8.18 -8.84 13.55
CA PRO A 60 8.79 -8.34 14.78
C PRO A 60 7.88 -8.59 16.00
N LYS A 61 8.50 -8.78 17.18
CA LYS A 61 7.75 -8.76 18.44
C LYS A 61 7.51 -7.30 18.82
N VAL A 62 6.26 -6.97 19.13
CA VAL A 62 5.88 -5.63 19.62
C VAL A 62 5.61 -5.73 21.10
N GLU A 63 6.36 -4.95 21.89
CA GLU A 63 6.11 -4.81 23.33
C GLU A 63 4.91 -3.90 23.57
N LYS A 64 4.15 -4.16 24.64
CA LYS A 64 2.98 -3.38 25.01
C LYS A 64 3.35 -2.26 25.96
#